data_AF-A0A6I5CP78-F1
#
_entry.id   AF-A0A6I5CP78-F1
#
_cell.length_a   1.000
_cell.length_b   1.000
_cell.length_c   1.000
_cell.angle_alpha   90.00
_cell.angle_beta   90.00
_cell.angle_gamma   90.00
#
_symmetry.space_group_name_H-M   'P 1'
#
loop_
_entity.id
_entity.type
_entity.pdbx_description
1 polymer ?
#
loop_
_entity_poly.entity_id
_entity_poly.type
_entity_poly.pdbx_seq_one_letter_code
_entity_poly.pdbx_strand_id
1 'polypeptide(L)'
;MASRLRSVDTKVCIDDTLGPFDAKVDPHDLWNGFVSPRFTLDEARKLADQTQRLAEECGADCVDTVHVIDAGGKTRDGKPLAFVLRVSWMYVEEEGTEQSTLIIEPDDEGRYSIGGWEWCWGYAHWTCVCGRYSDWHKRCWCGLTRDHQPTAPLEIVRWTVAAALRRLAPSATSALIDIHEGRPHIVQVYAGDVELDTADDGGVFDTETLGAADAYLHHAIDSSEPADLAATPGWTHVPDEQSANVYRITFPAL
;
A
#
# COMPACT_ATOMS: atom_id res chain seq x y z
N MET A 1 14.57 2.80 -35.81
CA MET A 1 14.21 1.54 -35.11
C MET A 1 13.92 1.90 -33.67
N ALA A 2 12.66 2.20 -33.35
CA ALA A 2 12.26 2.60 -32.01
C ALA A 2 12.40 1.42 -31.04
N SER A 3 12.99 1.70 -29.88
CA SER A 3 13.26 0.76 -28.80
C SER A 3 11.96 0.14 -28.29
N ARG A 4 11.78 -1.18 -28.48
CA ARG A 4 10.75 -2.00 -27.83
C ARG A 4 11.09 -2.19 -26.35
N LEU A 5 10.98 -1.14 -25.54
CA LEU A 5 10.81 -1.39 -24.11
C LEU A 5 9.39 -1.93 -23.92
N ARG A 6 9.37 -3.16 -23.44
CA ARG A 6 8.22 -4.06 -23.44
C ARG A 6 7.27 -3.60 -22.34
N SER A 7 5.99 -3.51 -22.66
CA SER A 7 4.96 -3.35 -21.65
C SER A 7 5.11 -4.38 -20.52
N VAL A 8 4.83 -3.98 -19.30
CA VAL A 8 5.01 -4.75 -18.07
C VAL A 8 3.67 -5.19 -17.51
N ASP A 9 3.59 -6.43 -17.04
CA ASP A 9 2.46 -6.88 -16.23
C ASP A 9 2.63 -6.34 -14.81
N THR A 10 1.62 -5.64 -14.31
CA THR A 10 1.63 -4.94 -13.01
C THR A 10 0.21 -4.83 -12.47
N LYS A 11 0.05 -4.11 -11.34
CA LYS A 11 -1.26 -3.68 -10.86
C LYS A 11 -1.41 -2.17 -10.94
N VAL A 12 -2.64 -1.73 -11.18
CA VAL A 12 -3.01 -0.31 -11.26
C VAL A 12 -4.23 -0.02 -10.39
N CYS A 13 -4.34 1.22 -9.93
CA CYS A 13 -5.49 1.74 -9.21
C CYS A 13 -5.75 3.21 -9.57
N ILE A 14 -6.93 3.71 -9.21
CA ILE A 14 -7.18 5.15 -9.07
C ILE A 14 -7.36 5.38 -7.58
N ASP A 15 -6.41 6.11 -7.01
CA ASP A 15 -6.32 6.38 -5.57
C ASP A 15 -6.53 5.09 -4.75
N ASP A 16 -7.26 5.20 -3.63
CA ASP A 16 -7.63 4.08 -2.75
C ASP A 16 -9.02 3.49 -3.03
N THR A 17 -9.73 4.01 -4.04
CA THR A 17 -11.16 3.71 -4.27
C THR A 17 -11.39 2.68 -5.37
N LEU A 18 -10.57 2.71 -6.44
CA LEU A 18 -10.77 1.87 -7.61
C LEU A 18 -9.54 1.01 -7.87
N GLY A 19 -9.69 -0.30 -7.68
CA GLY A 19 -8.62 -1.28 -7.81
C GLY A 19 -8.16 -1.90 -6.48
N PRO A 20 -6.98 -2.55 -6.48
CA PRO A 20 -6.09 -2.71 -7.63
C PRO A 20 -6.63 -3.72 -8.66
N PHE A 21 -6.19 -3.58 -9.91
CA PHE A 21 -6.47 -4.52 -10.99
C PHE A 21 -5.19 -5.00 -11.65
N ASP A 22 -5.17 -6.25 -12.10
CA ASP A 22 -4.08 -6.75 -12.94
C ASP A 22 -4.14 -6.12 -14.33
N ALA A 23 -3.04 -5.51 -14.77
CA ALA A 23 -2.98 -4.80 -16.02
C ALA A 23 -1.62 -4.94 -16.71
N LYS A 24 -1.62 -4.74 -18.02
CA LYS A 24 -0.40 -4.54 -18.80
C LYS A 24 -0.23 -3.04 -19.04
N VAL A 25 0.95 -2.50 -18.75
CA VAL A 25 1.24 -1.07 -18.84
C VAL A 25 2.50 -0.86 -19.67
N ASP A 26 2.49 0.11 -20.59
CA ASP A 26 3.73 0.64 -21.16
C ASP A 26 4.22 1.79 -20.25
N PRO A 27 5.37 1.64 -19.55
CA PRO A 27 5.86 2.66 -18.63
C PRO A 27 6.30 3.95 -19.32
N HIS A 28 6.29 4.01 -20.65
CA HIS A 28 6.65 5.19 -21.43
C HIS A 28 5.44 5.83 -22.13
N ASP A 29 4.30 5.14 -22.12
CA ASP A 29 3.04 5.63 -22.68
C ASP A 29 2.20 6.29 -21.57
N LEU A 30 2.65 7.47 -21.16
CA LEU A 30 2.05 8.20 -20.05
C LEU A 30 1.16 9.34 -20.55
N TRP A 31 -0.01 9.46 -19.94
CA TRP A 31 -0.91 10.60 -20.11
C TRP A 31 -0.87 11.48 -18.87
N ASN A 32 -0.33 12.70 -18.96
CA ASN A 32 -0.19 13.61 -17.82
C ASN A 32 0.54 12.98 -16.60
N GLY A 33 1.42 12.01 -16.84
CA GLY A 33 2.13 11.26 -15.78
C GLY A 33 1.39 10.02 -15.27
N PHE A 34 0.13 9.81 -15.67
CA PHE A 34 -0.65 8.61 -15.40
C PHE A 34 -0.39 7.53 -16.45
N VAL A 35 -0.55 6.27 -16.04
CA VAL A 35 -0.35 5.13 -16.94
C VAL A 35 -1.61 4.85 -17.76
N SER A 36 -1.45 4.21 -18.92
CA SER A 36 -2.56 3.74 -19.76
C SER A 36 -2.67 2.22 -19.71
N PRO A 37 -3.42 1.65 -18.73
CA PRO A 37 -3.46 0.21 -18.51
C PRO A 37 -4.32 -0.54 -19.52
N ARG A 38 -3.93 -1.78 -19.80
CA ARG A 38 -4.70 -2.74 -20.60
C ARG A 38 -5.09 -3.95 -19.77
N PHE A 39 -6.39 -4.17 -19.63
CA PHE A 39 -6.98 -5.18 -18.75
C PHE A 39 -7.39 -6.43 -19.51
N THR A 40 -7.32 -7.61 -18.89
CA THR A 40 -7.99 -8.79 -19.44
C THR A 40 -9.51 -8.63 -19.32
N LEU A 41 -10.30 -9.45 -20.02
CA LEU A 41 -11.77 -9.43 -19.89
C LEU A 41 -12.23 -9.68 -18.45
N ASP A 42 -11.55 -10.54 -17.70
CA ASP A 42 -11.90 -10.82 -16.30
C ASP A 42 -11.62 -9.62 -15.39
N GLU A 43 -10.53 -8.89 -15.62
CA GLU A 43 -10.26 -7.65 -14.89
C GLU A 43 -11.22 -6.52 -15.31
N ALA A 44 -11.62 -6.47 -16.58
CA ALA A 44 -12.67 -5.57 -17.04
C ALA A 44 -14.01 -5.82 -16.33
N ARG A 45 -14.37 -7.09 -16.07
CA ARG A 45 -15.57 -7.43 -15.28
C ARG A 45 -15.45 -6.96 -13.83
N LYS A 46 -14.30 -7.17 -13.19
CA LYS A 46 -14.06 -6.67 -11.82
C LYS A 46 -14.15 -5.14 -11.75
N LEU A 47 -13.60 -4.47 -12.75
CA LEU A 47 -13.68 -3.01 -12.89
C LEU A 47 -15.12 -2.54 -13.09
N ALA A 48 -15.90 -3.23 -13.92
CA ALA A 48 -17.34 -2.98 -14.09
C ALA A 48 -18.09 -3.10 -12.76
N ASP A 49 -17.88 -4.18 -12.01
CA ASP A 49 -18.52 -4.39 -10.71
C ASP A 49 -18.13 -3.31 -9.66
N GLN A 50 -16.87 -2.85 -9.66
CA GLN A 50 -16.45 -1.79 -8.74
C GLN A 50 -17.02 -0.42 -9.13
N THR A 51 -16.95 -0.04 -10.41
CA THR A 51 -17.47 1.26 -10.86
C THR A 51 -18.99 1.37 -10.69
N GLN A 52 -19.75 0.28 -10.90
CA GLN A 52 -21.19 0.27 -10.64
C GLN A 52 -21.52 0.43 -9.15
N ARG A 53 -20.78 -0.23 -8.25
CA ARG A 53 -20.95 -0.01 -6.80
C ARG A 53 -20.63 1.42 -6.38
N LEU A 54 -19.55 2.00 -6.92
CA LEU A 54 -19.22 3.41 -6.65
C LEU A 54 -20.31 4.36 -7.15
N ALA A 55 -20.92 4.08 -8.30
CA ALA A 55 -22.07 4.86 -8.78
C ALA A 55 -23.30 4.72 -7.87
N GLU A 56 -23.54 3.55 -7.28
CA GLU A 56 -24.59 3.36 -6.27
C GLU A 56 -24.31 4.13 -4.96
N GLU A 57 -23.04 4.18 -4.54
CA GLU A 57 -22.62 4.82 -3.29
C GLU A 57 -22.52 6.35 -3.41
N CYS A 58 -22.01 6.86 -4.53
CA CYS A 58 -21.70 8.28 -4.71
C CYS A 58 -22.71 9.03 -5.58
N GLY A 59 -23.61 8.32 -6.27
CA GLY A 59 -24.50 8.87 -7.28
C GLY A 59 -23.99 8.63 -8.69
N ALA A 60 -24.91 8.24 -9.59
CA ALA A 60 -24.56 7.84 -10.95
C ALA A 60 -23.98 8.98 -11.80
N ASP A 61 -24.33 10.23 -11.50
CA ASP A 61 -23.84 11.44 -12.16
C ASP A 61 -22.43 11.86 -11.72
N CYS A 62 -21.83 11.17 -10.74
CA CYS A 62 -20.50 11.50 -10.22
C CYS A 62 -19.40 10.52 -10.65
N VAL A 63 -19.75 9.38 -11.27
CA VAL A 63 -18.82 8.27 -11.52
C VAL A 63 -19.03 7.71 -12.92
N ASP A 64 -17.97 7.64 -13.72
CA ASP A 64 -17.99 6.87 -14.96
C ASP A 64 -18.17 5.37 -14.64
N THR A 65 -19.07 4.68 -15.35
CA THR A 65 -19.26 3.24 -15.16
C THR A 65 -18.77 2.42 -16.34
N VAL A 66 -18.23 1.25 -16.02
CA VAL A 66 -17.83 0.24 -17.00
C VAL A 66 -18.90 -0.86 -17.01
N HIS A 67 -19.27 -1.30 -18.20
CA HIS A 67 -20.22 -2.38 -18.43
C HIS A 67 -19.57 -3.44 -19.30
N VAL A 68 -19.75 -4.70 -18.91
CA VAL A 68 -19.36 -5.85 -19.73
C VAL A 68 -20.62 -6.61 -20.12
N ILE A 69 -20.86 -6.71 -21.42
CA ILE A 69 -22.03 -7.39 -21.98
C ILE A 69 -21.57 -8.68 -22.63
N ASP A 70 -21.84 -9.81 -21.99
CA ASP A 70 -21.52 -11.13 -22.52
C ASP A 70 -22.57 -11.60 -23.54
N ALA A 71 -22.13 -12.01 -24.73
CA ALA A 71 -23.01 -12.57 -25.76
C ALA A 71 -23.38 -14.05 -25.49
N GLY A 72 -22.87 -14.65 -24.41
CA GLY A 72 -23.06 -16.07 -24.09
C GLY A 72 -22.40 -17.05 -25.05
N GLY A 73 -21.59 -16.55 -25.99
CA GLY A 73 -20.92 -17.32 -27.04
C GLY A 73 -19.41 -17.16 -27.04
N LYS A 74 -18.76 -17.82 -27.99
CA LYS A 74 -17.32 -17.71 -28.23
C LYS A 74 -17.04 -17.37 -29.68
N THR A 75 -15.91 -16.70 -29.93
CA THR A 75 -15.35 -16.52 -31.26
C THR A 75 -14.98 -17.88 -31.86
N ARG A 76 -14.66 -17.89 -33.15
CA ARG A 76 -14.17 -19.09 -33.85
C ARG A 76 -12.92 -19.69 -33.18
N ASP A 77 -12.12 -18.85 -32.54
CA ASP A 77 -10.89 -19.25 -31.84
C ASP A 77 -11.12 -19.55 -30.35
N GLY A 78 -12.38 -19.63 -29.91
CA GLY A 78 -12.75 -20.04 -28.56
C GLY A 78 -12.68 -18.94 -27.49
N LYS A 79 -12.40 -17.68 -27.85
CA LYS A 79 -12.41 -16.54 -26.92
C LYS A 79 -13.86 -16.12 -26.61
N PRO A 80 -14.20 -15.73 -25.38
CA PRO A 80 -15.54 -15.21 -25.07
C PRO A 80 -15.92 -14.02 -25.97
N LEU A 81 -17.17 -13.97 -26.42
CA LEU A 81 -17.74 -12.82 -27.11
C LEU A 81 -18.36 -11.88 -26.07
N ALA A 82 -17.74 -10.71 -25.87
CA ALA A 82 -18.24 -9.69 -24.97
C ALA A 82 -17.97 -8.28 -25.52
N PHE A 83 -18.86 -7.33 -25.21
CA PHE A 83 -18.61 -5.91 -25.37
C PHE A 83 -18.17 -5.31 -24.04
N VAL A 84 -17.19 -4.41 -24.09
CA VAL A 84 -16.82 -3.56 -22.95
C VAL A 84 -17.20 -2.14 -23.32
N LEU A 85 -17.95 -1.48 -22.45
CA LEU A 85 -18.47 -0.13 -22.64
C LEU A 85 -18.08 0.72 -21.44
N ARG A 86 -17.62 1.95 -21.67
CA ARG A 86 -17.53 3.01 -20.65
C ARG A 86 -18.64 4.02 -20.88
N VAL A 87 -19.29 4.45 -19.81
CA VAL A 87 -20.33 5.48 -19.82
C VAL A 87 -19.95 6.58 -18.85
N SER A 88 -19.84 7.81 -19.36
CA SER A 88 -19.55 9.01 -18.58
C SER A 88 -20.84 9.78 -18.31
N TRP A 89 -21.57 9.37 -17.27
CA TRP A 89 -22.92 9.86 -16.96
C TRP A 89 -23.00 11.36 -16.76
N MET A 90 -21.97 11.96 -16.16
CA MET A 90 -21.92 13.40 -15.88
C MET A 90 -22.04 14.26 -17.12
N TYR A 91 -21.74 13.72 -18.31
CA TYR A 91 -21.77 14.44 -19.58
C TYR A 91 -22.98 14.07 -20.45
N VAL A 92 -23.83 13.12 -20.04
CA VAL A 92 -24.91 12.61 -20.89
C VAL A 92 -25.93 13.69 -21.23
N GLU A 93 -26.28 14.56 -20.28
CA GLU A 93 -27.25 15.64 -20.52
C GLU A 93 -26.70 16.76 -21.41
N GLU A 94 -25.40 17.06 -21.30
CA GLU A 94 -24.75 18.18 -21.98
C GLU A 94 -24.20 17.80 -23.37
N GLU A 95 -23.57 16.63 -23.47
CA GLU A 95 -22.85 16.17 -24.67
C GLU A 95 -23.63 15.12 -25.47
N GLY A 96 -24.62 14.48 -24.85
CA GLY A 96 -25.43 13.44 -25.48
C GLY A 96 -24.80 12.05 -25.40
N THR A 97 -25.61 11.03 -25.70
CA THR A 97 -25.23 9.62 -25.47
C THR A 97 -24.08 9.13 -26.34
N GLU A 98 -23.90 9.63 -27.55
CA GLU A 98 -22.83 9.19 -28.46
C GLU A 98 -21.44 9.62 -27.94
N GLN A 99 -21.35 10.79 -27.32
CA GLN A 99 -20.12 11.39 -26.82
C GLN A 99 -19.79 10.89 -25.41
N SER A 100 -20.83 10.61 -24.62
CA SER A 100 -20.70 10.06 -23.27
C SER A 100 -20.56 8.54 -23.21
N THR A 101 -20.57 7.83 -24.35
CA THR A 101 -20.39 6.37 -24.38
C THR A 101 -19.22 5.97 -25.27
N LEU A 102 -18.41 5.02 -24.79
CA LEU A 102 -17.28 4.50 -25.54
C LEU A 102 -17.30 2.97 -25.53
N ILE A 103 -17.42 2.36 -26.72
CA ILE A 103 -17.19 0.93 -26.90
C ILE A 103 -15.68 0.72 -26.97
N ILE A 104 -15.16 -0.09 -26.06
CA ILE A 104 -13.73 -0.35 -25.92
C ILE A 104 -13.43 -1.68 -26.60
N GLU A 105 -12.70 -1.61 -27.70
CA GLU A 105 -12.24 -2.80 -28.42
C GLU A 105 -11.00 -3.40 -27.74
N PRO A 106 -10.87 -4.74 -27.72
CA PRO A 106 -9.65 -5.37 -27.24
C PRO A 106 -8.52 -5.24 -28.26
N ASP A 107 -7.28 -5.23 -27.78
CA ASP A 107 -6.09 -5.31 -28.62
C ASP A 107 -5.84 -6.73 -29.18
N ASP A 108 -4.70 -6.90 -29.85
CA ASP A 108 -4.27 -8.18 -30.43
C ASP A 108 -4.03 -9.28 -29.38
N GLU A 109 -3.76 -8.90 -28.13
CA GLU A 109 -3.67 -9.81 -26.98
C GLU A 109 -5.04 -10.08 -26.32
N GLY A 110 -6.11 -9.41 -26.76
CA GLY A 110 -7.44 -9.54 -26.16
C GLY A 110 -7.63 -8.67 -24.92
N ARG A 111 -6.86 -7.58 -24.77
CA ARG A 111 -6.89 -6.70 -23.59
C ARG A 111 -7.55 -5.35 -23.91
N TYR A 112 -8.26 -4.79 -22.95
CA TYR A 112 -9.08 -3.59 -23.08
C TYR A 112 -8.39 -2.40 -22.44
N SER A 113 -8.24 -1.30 -23.18
CA SER A 113 -7.66 -0.04 -22.68
C SER A 113 -8.74 0.82 -22.02
N ILE A 114 -9.14 0.47 -20.79
CA ILE A 114 -10.26 1.12 -20.10
C ILE A 114 -9.79 2.35 -19.34
N GLY A 115 -10.31 3.53 -19.69
CA GLY A 115 -9.91 4.81 -19.11
C GLY A 115 -8.46 5.23 -19.44
N GLY A 116 -7.78 4.52 -20.35
CA GLY A 116 -6.46 4.95 -20.82
C GLY A 116 -6.56 6.32 -21.48
N TRP A 117 -5.65 7.24 -21.16
CA TRP A 117 -5.65 8.63 -21.63
C TRP A 117 -6.79 9.52 -21.12
N GLU A 118 -7.60 9.04 -20.18
CA GLU A 118 -8.77 9.77 -19.66
C GLU A 118 -8.84 9.74 -18.13
N TRP A 119 -8.45 8.62 -17.53
CA TRP A 119 -8.49 8.40 -16.10
C TRP A 119 -7.09 8.48 -15.50
N CYS A 120 -7.03 8.93 -14.25
CA CYS A 120 -5.80 9.13 -13.49
C CYS A 120 -5.24 7.80 -12.93
N TRP A 121 -5.02 6.80 -13.80
CA TRP A 121 -4.46 5.52 -13.38
C TRP A 121 -3.03 5.67 -12.84
N GLY A 122 -2.80 5.17 -11.63
CA GLY A 122 -1.49 5.03 -11.03
C GLY A 122 -1.06 3.57 -10.95
N TYR A 123 0.25 3.34 -10.80
CA TYR A 123 0.72 2.03 -10.32
C TYR A 123 0.12 1.78 -8.94
N ALA A 124 -0.50 0.62 -8.78
CA ALA A 124 -0.99 0.22 -7.47
C ALA A 124 0.21 0.08 -6.54
N HIS A 125 0.05 0.65 -5.36
CA HIS A 125 1.08 0.69 -4.34
C HIS A 125 0.33 0.77 -3.00
N TRP A 126 0.93 0.26 -1.92
CA TRP A 126 0.45 0.53 -0.58
C TRP A 126 1.64 0.66 0.34
N THR A 127 1.59 1.69 1.19
CA THR A 127 2.65 1.88 2.18
C THR A 127 2.34 1.02 3.37
N CYS A 128 3.19 0.03 3.62
CA CYS A 128 3.11 -0.72 4.86
C CYS A 128 3.56 0.15 6.03
N VAL A 129 2.90 0.04 7.19
CA VAL A 129 3.32 0.72 8.43
C VAL A 129 4.79 0.47 8.79
N CYS A 130 5.41 -0.63 8.34
CA CYS A 130 6.83 -0.86 8.57
C CYS A 130 7.76 0.08 7.76
N GLY A 131 7.20 0.87 6.82
CA GLY A 131 7.91 1.86 6.02
C GLY A 131 8.97 1.29 5.06
N ARG A 132 8.94 -0.02 4.77
CA ARG A 132 10.01 -0.68 4.01
C ARG A 132 9.84 -0.62 2.49
N TYR A 133 8.61 -0.80 2.01
CA TYR A 133 8.28 -0.79 0.58
C TYR A 133 6.91 -0.16 0.38
N SER A 134 6.75 0.63 -0.68
CA SER A 134 5.46 1.14 -1.14
C SER A 134 4.88 0.32 -2.28
N ASP A 135 5.65 -0.52 -2.98
CA ASP A 135 5.19 -1.29 -4.14
C ASP A 135 3.98 -2.18 -3.83
N TRP A 136 3.14 -2.51 -4.83
CA TRP A 136 2.06 -3.46 -4.60
C TRP A 136 2.57 -4.85 -4.23
N HIS A 137 2.10 -5.38 -3.10
CA HIS A 137 2.33 -6.77 -2.70
C HIS A 137 1.16 -7.30 -1.86
N LYS A 138 0.86 -8.61 -1.93
CA LYS A 138 -0.26 -9.19 -1.14
C LYS A 138 0.03 -9.22 0.37
N ARG A 139 1.29 -9.40 0.73
CA ARG A 139 1.80 -9.46 2.10
C ARG A 139 3.19 -8.83 2.14
N CYS A 140 3.40 -7.90 3.05
CA CYS A 140 4.69 -7.24 3.23
C CYS A 140 5.70 -8.25 3.78
N TRP A 141 6.99 -7.98 3.64
CA TRP A 141 8.02 -8.79 4.31
C TRP A 141 7.76 -8.83 5.82
N CYS A 142 7.30 -7.72 6.43
CA CYS A 142 6.96 -7.74 7.85
C CYS A 142 5.75 -8.63 8.20
N GLY A 143 5.09 -9.29 7.24
CA GLY A 143 3.98 -10.20 7.48
C GLY A 143 2.60 -9.53 7.43
N LEU A 144 2.54 -8.20 7.48
CA LEU A 144 1.29 -7.44 7.37
C LEU A 144 0.70 -7.49 5.95
N THR A 145 -0.62 -7.33 5.88
CA THR A 145 -1.35 -7.16 4.61
C THR A 145 -1.96 -5.76 4.57
N ARG A 146 -2.22 -5.22 3.37
CA ARG A 146 -2.82 -3.89 3.17
C ARG A 146 -4.03 -3.63 4.08
N ASP A 147 -4.94 -4.61 4.17
CA ASP A 147 -6.23 -4.46 4.87
C ASP A 147 -6.16 -4.79 6.37
N HIS A 148 -5.01 -5.28 6.87
CA HIS A 148 -4.81 -5.65 8.27
C HIS A 148 -3.56 -4.96 8.81
N GLN A 149 -3.55 -3.64 8.75
CA GLN A 149 -2.50 -2.81 9.31
C GLN A 149 -2.93 -2.26 10.68
N PRO A 150 -2.01 -2.14 11.63
CA PRO A 150 -2.30 -1.48 12.90
C PRO A 150 -2.59 0.00 12.67
N THR A 151 -3.53 0.54 13.44
CA THR A 151 -3.93 1.96 13.38
C THR A 151 -3.58 2.72 14.65
N ALA A 152 -3.38 2.02 15.77
CA ALA A 152 -3.01 2.64 17.04
C ALA A 152 -1.53 3.09 17.01
N PRO A 153 -1.19 4.32 17.44
CA PRO A 153 0.18 4.84 17.40
C PRO A 153 1.22 3.93 18.07
N LEU A 154 0.91 3.42 19.26
CA LEU A 154 1.79 2.52 20.02
C LEU A 154 1.94 1.12 19.41
N GLU A 155 1.02 0.72 18.52
CA GLU A 155 1.15 -0.52 17.76
C GLU A 155 1.93 -0.28 16.46
N ILE A 156 1.64 0.81 15.74
CA ILE A 156 2.40 1.24 14.54
C ILE A 156 3.89 1.36 14.86
N VAL A 157 4.24 1.98 15.99
CA VAL A 157 5.63 2.21 16.34
C VAL A 157 6.43 0.93 16.61
N ARG A 158 5.77 -0.12 17.12
CA ARG A 158 6.42 -1.43 17.28
C ARG A 158 6.82 -2.01 15.94
N TRP A 159 6.07 -1.75 14.87
CA TRP A 159 6.40 -2.20 13.52
C TRP A 159 7.48 -1.33 12.86
N THR A 160 7.40 0.00 12.99
CA THR A 160 8.39 0.91 12.39
C THR A 160 9.77 0.78 13.05
N VAL A 161 9.84 0.72 14.39
CA VAL A 161 11.10 0.54 15.12
C VAL A 161 11.70 -0.84 14.82
N ALA A 162 10.89 -1.90 14.84
CA ALA A 162 11.35 -3.22 14.45
C ALA A 162 11.93 -3.23 13.02
N ALA A 163 11.27 -2.56 12.09
CA ALA A 163 11.72 -2.48 10.70
C ALA A 163 13.00 -1.68 10.54
N ALA A 164 13.16 -0.57 11.27
CA ALA A 164 14.38 0.22 11.27
C ALA A 164 15.57 -0.60 11.77
N LEU A 165 15.44 -1.22 12.96
CA LEU A 165 16.52 -1.99 13.57
C LEU A 165 16.84 -3.27 12.79
N ARG A 166 15.84 -3.98 12.28
CA ARG A 166 16.05 -5.22 11.50
C ARG A 166 16.70 -4.99 10.13
N ARG A 167 16.86 -3.75 9.66
CA ARG A 167 17.66 -3.45 8.45
C ARG A 167 19.13 -3.80 8.66
N LEU A 168 19.68 -3.53 9.85
CA LEU A 168 21.07 -3.82 10.19
C LEU A 168 21.22 -5.09 11.03
N ALA A 169 20.23 -5.41 11.87
CA ALA A 169 20.22 -6.62 12.69
C ALA A 169 18.91 -7.43 12.53
N PRO A 170 18.80 -8.29 11.51
CA PRO A 170 17.58 -9.07 11.25
C PRO A 170 17.10 -9.93 12.44
N SER A 171 18.00 -10.28 13.35
CA SER A 171 17.71 -11.04 14.58
C SER A 171 17.11 -10.19 15.71
N ALA A 172 16.99 -8.87 15.57
CA ALA A 172 16.45 -8.01 16.61
C ALA A 172 14.98 -8.37 16.93
N THR A 173 14.69 -8.57 18.22
CA THR A 173 13.38 -8.98 18.74
C THR A 173 12.77 -8.00 19.72
N SER A 174 13.58 -7.14 20.37
CA SER A 174 13.07 -6.10 21.27
C SER A 174 14.08 -4.96 21.46
N ALA A 175 13.63 -3.83 22.00
CA ALA A 175 14.48 -2.74 22.46
C ALA A 175 14.02 -2.23 23.83
N LEU A 176 14.97 -1.72 24.62
CA LEU A 176 14.68 -0.90 25.79
C LEU A 176 14.70 0.57 25.41
N ILE A 177 13.70 1.27 25.91
CA ILE A 177 13.47 2.69 25.69
C ILE A 177 13.46 3.35 27.05
N ASP A 178 14.28 4.38 27.21
CA ASP A 178 14.16 5.30 28.34
C ASP A 178 13.41 6.55 27.88
N ILE A 179 12.40 6.96 28.64
CA ILE A 179 11.60 8.16 28.35
C ILE A 179 11.96 9.24 29.37
N HIS A 180 12.86 10.14 28.96
CA HIS A 180 13.32 11.26 29.78
C HIS A 180 12.67 12.57 29.30
N GLU A 181 11.97 13.29 30.18
CA GLU A 181 11.27 14.55 29.83
C GLU A 181 10.33 14.43 28.61
N GLY A 182 9.65 13.28 28.48
CA GLY A 182 8.76 12.99 27.35
C GLY A 182 9.48 12.61 26.05
N ARG A 183 10.81 12.48 26.08
CA ARG A 183 11.64 12.11 24.92
C ARG A 183 12.08 10.66 25.02
N PRO A 184 11.56 9.75 24.19
CA PRO A 184 12.04 8.39 24.13
C PRO A 184 13.40 8.28 23.45
N HIS A 185 14.27 7.47 24.03
CA HIS A 185 15.54 7.07 23.43
C HIS A 185 15.74 5.56 23.56
N ILE A 186 16.14 4.92 22.47
CA ILE A 186 16.59 3.53 22.50
C ILE A 186 17.93 3.47 23.21
N VAL A 187 17.97 2.78 24.34
CA VAL A 187 19.19 2.60 25.13
C VAL A 187 19.85 1.25 24.87
N GLN A 188 19.06 0.21 24.56
CA GLN A 188 19.55 -1.16 24.29
C GLN A 188 18.66 -1.88 23.29
N VAL A 189 19.25 -2.76 22.46
CA VAL A 189 18.52 -3.60 21.50
C VAL A 189 18.87 -5.06 21.76
N TYR A 190 17.94 -5.99 21.54
CA TYR A 190 18.11 -7.40 21.85
C TYR A 190 17.74 -8.33 20.70
N ALA A 191 18.45 -9.46 20.62
CA ALA A 191 18.07 -10.66 19.89
C ALA A 191 17.78 -11.79 20.90
N GLY A 192 16.50 -12.03 21.18
CA GLY A 192 16.07 -12.81 22.34
C GLY A 192 16.50 -12.11 23.64
N ASP A 193 17.33 -12.79 24.42
CA ASP A 193 17.90 -12.28 25.68
C ASP A 193 19.32 -11.73 25.51
N VAL A 194 19.87 -11.76 24.29
CA VAL A 194 21.22 -11.27 24.00
C VAL A 194 21.16 -9.82 23.55
N GLU A 195 21.86 -8.94 24.27
CA GLU A 195 22.04 -7.54 23.87
C GLU A 195 22.87 -7.44 22.60
N LEU A 196 22.41 -6.63 21.66
CA LEU A 196 23.11 -6.27 20.43
C LEU A 196 23.85 -4.97 20.66
N ASP A 197 25.08 -4.89 20.16
CA ASP A 197 25.94 -3.73 20.34
C ASP A 197 25.38 -2.49 19.64
N THR A 198 25.00 -1.51 20.45
CA THR A 198 24.45 -0.19 20.07
C THR A 198 25.51 0.92 20.13
N ALA A 199 26.77 0.61 20.44
CA ALA A 199 27.82 1.61 20.55
C ALA A 199 28.33 2.05 19.16
N ASP A 200 28.64 3.35 19.03
CA ASP A 200 29.13 3.99 17.81
C ASP A 200 30.63 3.71 17.53
N ASP A 201 31.22 2.69 18.18
CA ASP A 201 32.64 2.33 18.11
C ASP A 201 32.90 1.02 17.33
N GLY A 202 31.92 0.57 16.57
CA GLY A 202 31.98 -0.67 15.79
C GLY A 202 30.78 -1.61 15.99
N GLY A 203 29.77 -1.17 16.73
CA GLY A 203 28.50 -1.86 16.90
C GLY A 203 27.70 -2.01 15.60
N VAL A 204 26.59 -2.76 15.68
CA VAL A 204 25.78 -3.12 14.50
C VAL A 204 24.91 -1.96 14.01
N PHE A 205 24.64 -0.98 14.89
CA PHE A 205 23.77 0.15 14.60
C PHE A 205 24.59 1.44 14.45
N ASP A 206 24.30 2.21 13.40
CA ASP A 206 24.81 3.57 13.22
C ASP A 206 23.87 4.60 13.88
N THR A 207 24.38 5.83 14.03
CA THR A 207 23.62 6.97 14.57
C THR A 207 22.34 7.21 13.76
N GLU A 208 22.39 7.02 12.45
CA GLU A 208 21.26 7.18 11.55
C GLU A 208 20.12 6.18 11.82
N THR A 209 20.45 4.91 12.06
CA THR A 209 19.46 3.85 12.30
C THR A 209 18.79 4.02 13.65
N LEU A 210 19.57 4.30 14.71
CA LEU A 210 19.01 4.57 16.04
C LEU A 210 18.20 5.87 16.03
N GLY A 211 18.71 6.93 15.38
CA GLY A 211 18.00 8.20 15.25
C GLY A 211 16.67 8.08 14.48
N ALA A 212 16.62 7.26 13.43
CA ALA A 212 15.38 6.98 12.71
C ALA A 212 14.37 6.23 13.60
N ALA A 213 14.83 5.27 14.39
CA ALA A 213 14.00 4.51 15.31
C ALA A 213 13.46 5.40 16.46
N ASP A 214 14.29 6.27 17.04
CA ASP A 214 13.89 7.26 18.03
C ASP A 214 12.85 8.24 17.47
N ALA A 215 13.00 8.71 16.22
CA ALA A 215 12.04 9.59 15.58
C ALA A 215 10.63 8.95 15.48
N TYR A 216 10.55 7.64 15.19
CA TYR A 216 9.26 6.94 15.22
C TYR A 216 8.67 6.85 16.63
N LEU A 217 9.51 6.65 17.65
CA LEU A 217 9.09 6.64 19.06
C LEU A 217 8.52 7.97 19.52
N HIS A 218 9.18 9.07 19.16
CA HIS A 218 8.72 10.42 19.48
C HIS A 218 7.27 10.65 19.03
N HIS A 219 6.97 10.36 17.77
CA HIS A 219 5.62 10.57 17.23
C HIS A 219 4.54 9.76 17.96
N ALA A 220 4.85 8.53 18.36
CA ALA A 220 3.90 7.68 19.05
C ALA A 220 3.69 8.09 20.51
N ILE A 221 4.77 8.49 21.21
CA ILE A 221 4.72 8.88 22.62
C ILE A 221 4.10 10.26 22.81
N ASP A 222 4.36 11.22 21.91
CA ASP A 222 3.68 12.53 21.93
C ASP A 222 2.15 12.43 21.83
N SER A 223 1.65 11.30 21.32
CA SER A 223 0.21 11.02 21.15
C SER A 223 -0.35 10.07 22.22
N SER A 224 0.41 9.71 23.26
CA SER A 224 0.02 8.68 24.23
C SER A 224 0.30 9.12 25.68
N GLU A 225 -0.53 8.66 26.62
CA GLU A 225 -0.27 8.84 28.05
C GLU A 225 0.58 7.68 28.60
N PRO A 226 1.31 7.87 29.72
CA PRO A 226 2.10 6.79 30.34
C PRO A 226 1.29 5.53 30.69
N ALA A 227 0.00 5.69 31.02
CA ALA A 227 -0.91 4.58 31.26
C ALA A 227 -1.18 3.75 29.99
N ASP A 228 -1.17 4.39 28.82
CA ASP A 228 -1.39 3.71 27.53
C ASP A 228 -0.22 2.80 27.17
N LEU A 229 1.01 3.21 27.53
CA LEU A 229 2.21 2.39 27.34
C LEU A 229 2.10 1.07 28.10
N ALA A 230 1.71 1.12 29.38
CA ALA A 230 1.57 -0.09 30.20
C ALA A 230 0.39 -0.99 29.77
N ALA A 231 -0.66 -0.39 29.21
CA ALA A 231 -1.84 -1.13 28.73
C ALA A 231 -1.64 -1.73 27.32
N THR A 232 -0.68 -1.24 26.54
CA THR A 232 -0.51 -1.65 25.15
C THR A 232 0.25 -3.00 25.05
N PRO A 233 -0.30 -3.99 24.33
CA PRO A 233 0.40 -5.25 24.09
C PRO A 233 1.79 -5.06 23.48
N GLY A 234 2.78 -5.74 24.06
CA GLY A 234 4.17 -5.71 23.61
C GLY A 234 4.99 -4.55 24.17
N TRP A 235 4.40 -3.69 24.99
CA TRP A 235 5.12 -2.77 25.86
C TRP A 235 5.17 -3.34 27.27
N THR A 236 6.30 -3.23 27.96
CA THR A 236 6.45 -3.72 29.32
C THR A 236 7.33 -2.76 30.09
N HIS A 237 6.81 -2.21 31.18
CA HIS A 237 7.61 -1.39 32.09
C HIS A 237 8.73 -2.25 32.70
N VAL A 238 9.95 -1.73 32.68
CA VAL A 238 11.12 -2.38 33.25
C VAL A 238 11.61 -1.51 34.39
N PRO A 239 11.55 -1.98 35.65
CA PRO A 239 12.11 -1.25 36.77
C PRO A 239 13.61 -1.01 36.56
N ASP A 240 14.04 0.23 36.68
CA ASP A 240 15.44 0.62 36.63
C ASP A 240 15.76 1.56 37.81
N GLU A 241 16.99 1.49 38.31
CA GLU A 241 17.41 2.28 39.48
C GLU A 241 17.66 3.75 39.13
N GLN A 242 17.91 4.06 37.85
CA GLN A 242 18.28 5.40 37.37
C GLN A 242 17.09 6.12 36.71
N SER A 243 16.15 5.38 36.10
CA SER A 243 14.94 5.93 35.49
C SER A 243 13.69 5.15 35.86
N ALA A 244 12.63 5.87 36.24
CA ALA A 244 11.32 5.28 36.47
C ALA A 244 10.55 5.00 35.18
N ASN A 245 11.07 5.42 34.02
CA ASN A 245 10.33 5.44 32.75
C ASN A 245 10.99 4.55 31.68
N VAL A 246 11.58 3.43 32.09
CA VAL A 246 12.16 2.45 31.16
C VAL A 246 11.10 1.45 30.73
N TYR A 247 10.98 1.25 29.42
CA TYR A 247 10.05 0.29 28.82
C TYR A 247 10.77 -0.62 27.83
N ARG A 248 10.43 -1.91 27.86
CA ARG A 248 10.77 -2.84 26.79
C ARG A 248 9.66 -2.87 25.77
N ILE A 249 10.01 -2.67 24.50
CA ILE A 249 9.14 -2.96 23.37
C ILE A 249 9.52 -4.28 22.72
N THR A 250 8.57 -5.20 22.63
CA THR A 250 8.72 -6.48 21.93
C THR A 250 8.25 -6.33 20.50
N PHE A 251 9.12 -6.66 19.55
CA PHE A 251 8.81 -6.57 18.13
C PHE A 251 7.90 -7.71 17.68
N PRO A 252 6.96 -7.45 16.77
CA PRO A 252 6.19 -8.51 16.12
C PRO A 252 7.11 -9.53 15.43
N ALA A 253 6.72 -10.81 15.47
CA ALA A 253 7.40 -11.85 14.73
C ALA A 253 7.24 -11.64 13.21
N LEU A 254 8.25 -12.04 12.45
CA LEU A 254 8.20 -12.10 10.98
C LEU A 254 7.55 -13.42 10.51
#